data_AF-A0AAN6ED15-F1
#
_entry.id   AF-A0AAN6ED15-F1
#
_cell.length_a   1.000
_cell.length_b   1.000
_cell.length_c   1.000
_cell.angle_alpha   90.00
_cell.angle_beta   90.00
_cell.angle_gamma   90.00
#
_symmetry.space_group_name_H-M   'P 1'
#
loop_
_entity.id
_entity.type
_entity.pdbx_description
1 polymer ?
#
loop_
_entity_poly.entity_id
_entity_poly.type
_entity_poly.pdbx_seq_one_letter_code
_entity_poly.pdbx_strand_id
1 'polypeptide(L)'
;MSRHRIANTVGLVLATLVCWLYGLHLYHAANRPLYSDVKLPSIEPVSPHSTEHTMDPVLSDSNDGILTFVHASDLHISKYVATGGLVHFQHFLRTAVPLVSPRLVVVTGDLTDGKDKQKLISQQQLEEWQAYKRALSQTDYVQRFNGTFYRDQRGNHDCFNVFSQASSENYFGMYSAVGDSSG
;
A
#
# COMPACT_ATOMS: atom_id res chain seq x y z
N MET A 1 -33.75 22.15 35.31
CA MET A 1 -32.88 22.35 34.11
C MET A 1 -33.64 23.20 33.09
N SER A 2 -33.03 24.26 32.55
CA SER A 2 -33.68 25.17 31.59
C SER A 2 -33.96 24.45 30.25
N ARG A 3 -35.18 24.63 29.68
CA ARG A 3 -35.61 24.05 28.39
C ARG A 3 -34.61 24.30 27.25
N HIS A 4 -33.90 25.44 27.26
CA HIS A 4 -32.86 25.74 26.29
C HIS A 4 -31.63 24.82 26.40
N ARG A 5 -31.26 24.40 27.61
CA ARG A 5 -30.15 23.45 27.79
C ARG A 5 -30.51 22.07 27.25
N ILE A 6 -31.77 21.64 27.42
CA ILE A 6 -32.25 20.35 26.90
C ILE A 6 -32.31 20.37 25.36
N ALA A 7 -32.85 21.44 24.76
CA ALA A 7 -32.91 21.57 23.30
C ALA A 7 -31.51 21.56 22.65
N ASN A 8 -30.54 22.26 23.25
CA ASN A 8 -29.17 22.28 22.75
C ASN A 8 -28.48 20.92 22.87
N THR A 9 -28.69 20.19 23.97
CA THR A 9 -28.15 18.83 24.13
C THR A 9 -28.76 17.86 23.12
N VAL A 10 -30.08 17.91 22.90
CA VAL A 10 -30.75 17.07 21.91
C VAL A 10 -30.25 17.39 20.49
N GLY A 11 -30.08 18.68 20.17
CA GLY A 11 -29.51 19.12 18.89
C GLY A 11 -28.09 18.60 18.67
N LEU A 12 -27.23 18.65 19.69
CA LEU A 12 -25.85 18.13 19.61
C LEU A 12 -25.83 16.61 19.40
N VAL A 13 -26.68 15.87 20.10
CA VAL A 13 -26.76 14.41 19.96
C VAL A 13 -27.24 14.03 18.56
N LEU A 14 -28.25 14.73 18.03
CA LEU A 14 -28.74 14.50 16.67
C LEU A 14 -27.68 14.83 15.62
N ALA A 15 -26.99 15.96 15.75
CA ALA A 15 -25.91 16.33 14.82
C ALA A 15 -24.76 15.31 14.85
N THR A 16 -24.38 14.84 16.05
CA THR A 16 -23.34 13.81 16.20
C THR A 16 -23.78 12.50 15.53
N LEU A 17 -25.02 12.06 15.74
CA LEU A 17 -25.56 10.85 15.12
C LEU A 17 -25.58 10.95 13.60
N VAL A 18 -25.99 12.09 13.04
CA VAL A 18 -25.99 12.35 11.58
C VAL A 18 -24.57 12.31 11.03
N CYS A 19 -23.61 12.97 11.67
CA CYS A 19 -22.20 12.93 11.26
C CYS A 19 -21.65 11.51 11.31
N TRP A 20 -21.99 10.73 12.34
CA TRP A 20 -21.54 9.35 12.49
C TRP A 20 -22.11 8.43 11.41
N LEU A 21 -23.41 8.55 11.11
CA LEU A 21 -24.07 7.82 10.03
C LEU A 21 -23.52 8.20 8.65
N TYR A 22 -23.26 9.48 8.41
CA TYR A 22 -22.66 9.93 7.16
C TYR A 22 -21.22 9.44 7.01
N GLY A 23 -20.42 9.48 8.09
CA GLY A 23 -19.09 8.89 8.13
C GLY A 23 -19.10 7.39 7.85
N LEU A 24 -20.03 6.65 8.43
CA LEU A 24 -20.22 5.22 8.17
C LEU A 24 -20.63 4.95 6.71
N HIS A 25 -21.50 5.80 6.14
CA HIS A 25 -21.88 5.72 4.73
C HIS A 25 -20.68 5.96 3.80
N LEU A 26 -19.89 7.02 4.04
CA LEU A 26 -18.69 7.31 3.27
C LEU A 26 -17.65 6.20 3.39
N TYR A 27 -17.44 5.66 4.60
CA TYR A 27 -16.56 4.52 4.83
C TYR A 27 -16.99 3.30 4.01
N HIS A 28 -18.26 2.94 4.04
CA HIS A 28 -18.76 1.82 3.23
C HIS A 28 -18.68 2.10 1.73
N ALA A 29 -18.99 3.32 1.29
CA ALA A 29 -18.91 3.70 -0.12
C ALA A 29 -17.47 3.62 -0.66
N ALA A 30 -16.49 4.12 0.11
CA ALA A 30 -15.08 4.07 -0.24
C ALA A 30 -14.51 2.65 -0.27
N ASN A 31 -15.01 1.77 0.61
CA ASN A 31 -14.49 0.41 0.76
C ASN A 31 -15.25 -0.64 -0.07
N ARG A 32 -16.43 -0.31 -0.64
CA ARG A 32 -17.21 -1.23 -1.48
C ARG A 32 -16.41 -1.82 -2.66
N PRO A 33 -15.54 -1.06 -3.35
CA PRO A 33 -14.70 -1.60 -4.43
C PRO A 33 -13.64 -2.59 -3.95
N LEU A 34 -13.24 -2.53 -2.67
CA LEU A 34 -12.22 -3.43 -2.09
C LEU A 34 -12.68 -4.88 -2.03
N TYR A 35 -14.00 -5.09 -1.94
CA TYR A 35 -14.61 -6.40 -1.71
C TYR A 35 -15.43 -6.92 -2.90
N SER A 36 -15.53 -6.14 -3.98
CA SER A 36 -16.19 -6.57 -5.21
C SER A 36 -15.17 -7.12 -6.20
N ASP A 37 -15.40 -8.31 -6.73
CA ASP A 37 -14.67 -8.91 -7.86
C ASP A 37 -14.90 -8.08 -9.14
N VAL A 38 -14.31 -6.89 -9.23
CA VAL A 38 -14.34 -6.08 -10.44
C VAL A 38 -13.23 -6.57 -11.38
N LYS A 39 -13.63 -7.11 -12.53
CA LYS A 39 -12.74 -7.32 -13.66
C LYS A 39 -12.19 -5.96 -14.11
N LEU A 40 -10.88 -5.76 -13.92
CA LEU A 40 -10.17 -4.59 -14.38
C LEU A 40 -10.20 -4.51 -15.92
N PRO A 41 -10.25 -3.30 -16.50
CA PRO A 41 -10.02 -3.12 -17.93
C PRO A 41 -8.62 -3.63 -18.28
N SER A 42 -8.49 -4.27 -19.44
CA SER A 42 -7.19 -4.64 -20.01
C SER A 42 -6.37 -3.36 -20.24
N ILE A 43 -5.29 -3.21 -19.47
CA ILE A 43 -4.30 -2.15 -19.69
C ILE A 43 -3.54 -2.53 -20.95
N GLU A 44 -3.78 -1.81 -22.05
CA GLU A 44 -2.92 -1.85 -23.23
C GLU A 44 -1.49 -1.49 -22.80
N PRO A 45 -0.48 -2.31 -23.13
CA PRO A 45 0.90 -1.99 -22.81
C PRO A 45 1.27 -0.69 -23.53
N VAL A 46 1.51 0.37 -22.77
CA VAL A 46 2.15 1.57 -23.29
C VAL A 46 3.50 1.12 -23.83
N SER A 47 3.61 1.11 -25.17
CA SER A 47 4.83 0.76 -25.89
C SER A 47 5.97 1.59 -25.32
N PRO A 48 7.14 1.00 -24.99
CA PRO A 48 8.28 1.78 -24.58
C PRO A 48 8.63 2.68 -25.77
N HIS A 49 8.34 3.97 -25.66
CA HIS A 49 8.82 4.94 -26.64
C HIS A 49 10.34 4.97 -26.47
N SER A 50 11.01 4.18 -27.30
CA SER A 50 12.45 4.18 -27.49
C SER A 50 12.81 5.45 -28.23
N THR A 51 12.91 6.55 -27.50
CA THR A 51 13.66 7.71 -27.92
C THR A 51 14.84 7.82 -26.98
N GLU A 52 16.00 7.35 -27.44
CA GLU A 52 17.29 7.85 -26.99
C GLU A 52 17.24 9.38 -27.09
N HIS A 53 16.91 10.04 -25.98
CA HIS A 53 17.02 11.50 -25.88
C HIS A 53 18.38 11.81 -25.27
N THR A 54 19.40 11.86 -26.12
CA THR A 54 20.66 12.60 -25.91
C THR A 54 20.41 14.11 -26.02
N MET A 55 19.47 14.65 -25.25
CA MET A 55 19.33 16.08 -25.07
C MET A 55 19.20 16.37 -23.57
N ASP A 56 20.01 17.31 -23.09
CA ASP A 56 19.90 17.83 -21.73
C ASP A 56 18.45 18.24 -21.45
N PRO A 57 17.93 17.97 -20.23
CA PRO A 57 16.55 18.31 -19.90
C PRO A 57 16.35 19.82 -20.06
N VAL A 58 15.53 20.22 -21.03
CA VAL A 58 15.15 21.61 -21.28
C VAL A 58 13.98 21.95 -20.36
N LEU A 59 14.16 22.95 -19.49
CA LEU A 59 13.05 23.50 -18.72
C LEU A 59 12.02 24.10 -19.70
N SER A 60 10.83 23.50 -19.73
CA SER A 60 9.71 23.92 -20.57
C SER A 60 8.41 23.84 -19.78
N ASP A 61 7.32 24.36 -20.36
CA ASP A 61 5.96 24.20 -19.87
C ASP A 61 5.30 22.89 -20.33
N SER A 62 6.05 22.03 -21.04
CA SER A 62 5.61 20.69 -21.42
C SER A 62 5.71 19.70 -20.25
N ASN A 63 4.95 18.61 -20.34
CA ASN A 63 5.04 17.51 -19.37
C ASN A 63 6.21 16.55 -19.64
N ASP A 64 7.02 16.83 -20.66
CA ASP A 64 8.12 15.95 -21.05
C ASP A 64 9.26 16.04 -20.02
N GLY A 65 9.83 14.89 -19.67
CA GLY A 65 10.92 14.81 -18.70
C GLY A 65 10.49 14.94 -17.23
N ILE A 66 9.18 14.99 -16.91
CA ILE A 66 8.70 14.97 -15.52
C ILE A 66 8.72 13.54 -14.97
N LEU A 67 9.47 13.34 -13.88
CA LEU A 67 9.45 12.10 -13.12
C LEU A 67 8.25 12.09 -12.15
N THR A 68 7.32 11.16 -12.35
CA THR A 68 6.25 10.88 -11.38
C THR A 68 6.58 9.63 -10.58
N PHE A 69 6.37 9.68 -9.26
CA PHE A 69 6.52 8.52 -8.40
C PHE A 69 5.44 8.49 -7.33
N VAL A 70 5.17 7.29 -6.83
CA VAL A 70 4.32 7.07 -5.66
C VAL A 70 5.17 6.54 -4.53
N HIS A 71 4.98 7.10 -3.35
CA HIS A 71 5.62 6.67 -2.12
C HIS A 71 4.55 6.18 -1.14
N ALA A 72 4.73 4.97 -0.61
CA ALA A 72 3.86 4.37 0.39
C ALA A 72 4.71 3.78 1.54
N SER A 73 4.11 3.60 2.71
CA SER A 73 4.76 3.07 3.92
C SER A 73 3.72 2.41 4.82
N ASP A 74 4.18 1.67 5.83
CA ASP A 74 3.35 1.20 6.96
C ASP A 74 2.17 0.34 6.49
N LEU A 75 2.45 -0.64 5.63
CA LEU A 75 1.42 -1.54 5.09
C LEU A 75 0.80 -2.40 6.19
N HIS A 76 1.62 -2.87 7.14
CA HIS A 76 1.26 -3.74 8.26
C HIS A 76 0.33 -4.89 7.85
N ILE A 77 0.77 -5.73 6.91
CA ILE A 77 0.07 -6.95 6.56
C ILE A 77 0.10 -7.89 7.76
N SER A 78 -1.06 -8.23 8.29
CA SER A 78 -1.21 -9.04 9.50
C SER A 78 -1.90 -10.36 9.20
N LYS A 79 -1.37 -11.48 9.71
CA LYS A 79 -2.02 -12.80 9.69
C LYS A 79 -3.29 -12.82 10.56
N TYR A 80 -3.34 -11.96 11.58
CA TYR A 80 -4.38 -11.97 12.60
C TYR A 80 -5.48 -10.93 12.37
N VAL A 81 -5.24 -9.94 11.50
CA VAL A 81 -6.20 -8.89 11.16
C VAL A 81 -6.57 -8.99 9.68
N ALA A 82 -7.76 -9.52 9.39
CA ALA A 82 -8.23 -9.72 8.03
C ALA A 82 -8.61 -8.42 7.30
N THR A 83 -8.85 -7.33 8.03
CA THR A 83 -9.20 -6.01 7.51
C THR A 83 -7.99 -5.07 7.56
N GLY A 84 -7.87 -4.15 6.61
CA GLY A 84 -6.77 -3.18 6.61
C GLY A 84 -5.61 -3.65 5.74
N GLY A 85 -4.44 -3.87 6.33
CA GLY A 85 -3.14 -3.95 5.64
C GLY A 85 -3.16 -4.68 4.29
N LEU A 86 -3.51 -5.97 4.26
CA LEU A 86 -3.54 -6.73 3.00
C LEU A 86 -4.57 -6.21 2.00
N VAL A 87 -5.78 -5.88 2.46
CA VAL A 87 -6.87 -5.38 1.60
C VAL A 87 -6.51 -4.02 1.02
N HIS A 88 -5.96 -3.12 1.84
CA HIS A 88 -5.49 -1.81 1.41
C HIS A 88 -4.31 -1.93 0.44
N PHE A 89 -3.37 -2.84 0.70
CA PHE A 89 -2.26 -3.08 -0.21
C PHE A 89 -2.72 -3.62 -1.56
N GLN A 90 -3.68 -4.57 -1.58
CA GLN A 90 -4.27 -5.05 -2.83
C GLN A 90 -4.97 -3.95 -3.61
N HIS A 91 -5.67 -3.04 -2.92
CA HIS A 91 -6.29 -1.88 -3.57
C HIS A 91 -5.28 -0.86 -4.07
N PHE A 92 -4.23 -0.60 -3.29
CA PHE A 92 -3.12 0.22 -3.73
C PHE A 92 -2.56 -0.30 -5.05
N LEU A 93 -2.24 -1.60 -5.11
CA LEU A 93 -1.71 -2.25 -6.31
C LEU A 93 -2.71 -2.26 -7.48
N ARG A 94 -3.99 -2.56 -7.24
CA ARG A 94 -4.97 -2.80 -8.32
C ARG A 94 -5.76 -1.57 -8.75
N THR A 95 -5.74 -0.51 -7.96
CA THR A 95 -6.56 0.68 -8.19
C THR A 95 -5.74 1.95 -8.13
N ALA A 96 -5.02 2.21 -7.03
CA ALA A 96 -4.31 3.48 -6.86
C ALA A 96 -3.14 3.63 -7.83
N VAL A 97 -2.27 2.61 -7.94
CA VAL A 97 -1.11 2.65 -8.84
C VAL A 97 -1.52 2.77 -10.32
N PRO A 98 -2.49 2.00 -10.85
CA PRO A 98 -2.98 2.20 -12.21
C PRO A 98 -3.60 3.58 -12.45
N LEU A 99 -4.31 4.13 -11.45
CA LEU A 99 -4.96 5.43 -11.56
C LEU A 99 -3.95 6.58 -11.65
N VAL A 100 -2.90 6.56 -10.83
CA VAL A 100 -1.84 7.57 -10.85
C VAL A 100 -0.90 7.37 -12.05
N SER A 101 -0.73 6.12 -12.49
CA SER A 101 0.20 5.72 -13.55
C SER A 101 1.62 6.32 -13.38
N PRO A 102 2.27 6.14 -12.20
CA PRO A 102 3.59 6.71 -11.94
C PRO A 102 4.67 6.04 -12.78
N ARG A 103 5.88 6.60 -12.78
CA ARG A 103 7.07 5.98 -13.38
C ARG A 103 7.85 5.10 -12.40
N LEU A 104 7.66 5.31 -11.09
CA LEU A 104 8.30 4.60 -9.99
C LEU A 104 7.32 4.46 -8.81
N VAL A 105 7.37 3.31 -8.12
CA VAL A 105 6.70 3.07 -6.84
C VAL A 105 7.75 2.70 -5.81
N VAL A 106 7.78 3.42 -4.70
CA VAL A 106 8.67 3.16 -3.56
C VAL A 106 7.83 2.85 -2.33
N VAL A 107 8.09 1.70 -1.70
CA VAL A 107 7.42 1.27 -0.47
C VAL A 107 8.44 1.19 0.67
N THR A 108 8.29 2.05 1.68
CA THR A 108 9.37 2.34 2.64
C THR A 108 9.39 1.48 3.89
N GLY A 109 8.70 0.33 3.89
CA GLY A 109 8.80 -0.64 4.96
C GLY A 109 7.56 -0.75 5.83
N ASP A 110 7.73 -1.46 6.94
CA ASP A 110 6.66 -2.01 7.77
C ASP A 110 5.65 -2.74 6.89
N LEU A 111 6.19 -3.60 6.02
CA LEU A 111 5.44 -4.40 5.06
C LEU A 111 4.56 -5.40 5.80
N THR A 112 5.10 -5.97 6.88
CA THR A 112 4.45 -6.94 7.76
C THR A 112 4.11 -6.35 9.12
N ASP A 113 3.13 -6.93 9.82
CA ASP A 113 2.80 -6.52 11.19
C ASP A 113 3.79 -7.15 12.19
N GLY A 114 4.27 -8.36 11.94
CA GLY A 114 5.35 -8.97 12.73
C GLY A 114 4.99 -9.17 14.21
N LYS A 115 3.70 -9.26 14.52
CA LYS A 115 3.16 -9.39 15.88
C LYS A 115 2.34 -10.66 16.01
N ASP A 116 2.33 -11.23 17.21
CA ASP A 116 1.41 -12.30 17.55
C ASP A 116 -0.05 -11.79 17.67
N LYS A 117 -0.99 -12.72 17.81
CA LYS A 117 -2.43 -12.40 17.86
C LYS A 117 -2.77 -11.41 18.98
N GLN A 118 -2.05 -11.47 20.10
CA GLN A 118 -2.26 -10.62 21.27
C GLN A 118 -1.42 -9.32 21.22
N LYS A 119 -0.55 -9.16 20.23
CA LYS A 119 0.38 -8.03 20.07
C LYS A 119 1.36 -7.88 21.25
N LEU A 120 1.68 -8.99 21.92
CA LEU A 120 2.60 -9.06 23.04
C LEU A 120 4.00 -9.47 22.61
N ILE A 121 4.11 -10.28 21.55
CA ILE A 121 5.37 -10.80 21.04
C ILE A 121 5.61 -10.26 19.64
N SER A 122 6.85 -9.84 19.38
CA SER A 122 7.31 -9.37 18.07
C SER A 122 8.18 -10.45 17.43
N GLN A 123 7.70 -11.03 16.34
CA GLN A 123 8.38 -12.07 15.58
C GLN A 123 7.88 -12.09 14.14
N GLN A 124 8.72 -12.55 13.21
CA GLN A 124 8.28 -12.75 11.83
C GLN A 124 7.18 -13.80 11.72
N GLN A 125 6.16 -13.51 10.92
CA GLN A 125 5.11 -14.47 10.55
C GLN A 125 5.24 -14.77 9.06
N LEU A 126 5.56 -16.01 8.72
CA LEU A 126 5.80 -16.42 7.33
C LEU A 126 4.60 -16.13 6.42
N GLU A 127 3.37 -16.26 6.94
CA GLU A 127 2.15 -16.06 6.16
C GLU A 127 1.95 -14.58 5.75
N GLU A 128 2.47 -13.62 6.52
CA GLU A 128 2.40 -12.19 6.18
C GLU A 128 3.27 -11.90 4.95
N TRP A 129 4.50 -12.43 4.95
CA TRP A 129 5.42 -12.34 3.81
C TRP A 129 4.91 -13.06 2.57
N GLN A 130 4.32 -14.25 2.74
CA GLN A 130 3.69 -14.97 1.64
C GLN A 130 2.50 -14.19 1.07
N ALA A 131 1.70 -13.54 1.92
CA ALA A 131 0.60 -12.70 1.47
C ALA A 131 1.09 -11.47 0.70
N TYR A 132 2.12 -10.79 1.20
CA TYR A 132 2.78 -9.68 0.51
C TYR A 132 3.27 -10.09 -0.89
N LYS A 133 4.12 -11.13 -0.96
CA LYS A 133 4.66 -11.64 -2.23
C LYS A 133 3.56 -12.08 -3.18
N ARG A 134 2.53 -12.78 -2.68
CA ARG A 134 1.39 -13.22 -3.50
C ARG A 134 0.66 -12.02 -4.09
N ALA A 135 0.33 -11.00 -3.30
CA ALA A 135 -0.36 -9.82 -3.79
C ALA A 135 0.45 -9.10 -4.88
N LEU A 136 1.76 -8.95 -4.70
CA LEU A 136 2.63 -8.32 -5.69
C LEU A 136 2.79 -9.18 -6.96
N SER A 137 2.90 -10.51 -6.82
CA SER A 137 3.03 -11.45 -7.95
C SER A 137 1.81 -11.52 -8.88
N GLN A 138 0.67 -10.97 -8.44
CA GLN A 138 -0.54 -10.84 -9.26
C GLN A 138 -0.50 -9.61 -10.17
N THR A 139 0.58 -8.82 -10.12
CA THR A 139 0.83 -7.65 -10.96
C THR A 139 2.05 -7.89 -11.85
N ASP A 140 2.31 -6.97 -12.79
CA ASP A 140 3.54 -6.94 -13.58
C ASP A 140 4.62 -6.02 -13.00
N TYR A 141 4.44 -5.51 -11.78
CA TYR A 141 5.21 -4.38 -11.26
C TYR A 141 6.68 -4.68 -10.97
N VAL A 142 7.00 -5.92 -10.59
CA VAL A 142 8.39 -6.33 -10.30
C VAL A 142 9.22 -6.44 -11.57
N GLN A 143 8.60 -6.79 -12.71
CA GLN A 143 9.26 -6.93 -14.01
C GLN A 143 9.16 -5.65 -14.85
N ARG A 144 8.20 -4.77 -14.55
CA ARG A 144 7.95 -3.55 -15.32
C ARG A 144 9.17 -2.65 -15.36
N PHE A 145 9.41 -2.07 -16.54
CA PHE A 145 10.58 -1.23 -16.83
C PHE A 145 11.91 -1.92 -16.49
N ASN A 146 12.11 -3.15 -16.96
CA ASN A 146 13.30 -3.98 -16.68
C ASN A 146 13.54 -4.13 -15.18
N GLY A 147 12.45 -4.29 -14.44
CA GLY A 147 12.44 -4.41 -12.99
C GLY A 147 12.91 -3.18 -12.24
N THR A 148 12.67 -1.97 -12.78
CA THR A 148 12.95 -0.69 -12.09
C THR A 148 11.71 0.00 -11.53
N PHE A 149 10.52 -0.49 -11.86
CA PHE A 149 9.27 0.19 -11.52
C PHE A 149 8.92 0.17 -10.03
N TYR A 150 9.16 -0.94 -9.32
CA TYR A 150 8.74 -1.11 -7.93
C TYR A 150 9.95 -1.39 -7.03
N ARG A 151 10.07 -0.66 -5.92
CA ARG A 151 11.14 -0.80 -4.94
C ARG A 151 10.55 -0.84 -3.55
N ASP A 152 10.91 -1.86 -2.77
CA ASP A 152 10.58 -1.95 -1.36
C ASP A 152 11.85 -1.97 -0.49
N GLN A 153 11.69 -1.53 0.75
CA GLN A 153 12.73 -1.60 1.78
C GLN A 153 12.12 -2.13 3.08
N ARG A 154 12.98 -2.44 4.04
CA ARG A 154 12.59 -2.87 5.38
C ARG A 154 12.14 -1.70 6.25
N GLY A 155 11.10 -1.91 7.03
CA GLY A 155 10.83 -1.16 8.25
C GLY A 155 11.32 -1.90 9.48
N ASN A 156 11.02 -1.39 10.67
CA ASN A 156 11.43 -2.05 11.91
C ASN A 156 10.63 -3.33 12.18
N HIS A 157 9.36 -3.40 11.78
CA HIS A 157 8.53 -4.60 11.94
C HIS A 157 9.06 -5.77 11.10
N ASP A 158 9.59 -5.46 9.92
CA ASP A 158 10.19 -6.43 9.00
C ASP A 158 11.51 -7.02 9.52
N CYS A 159 12.01 -6.52 10.66
CA CYS A 159 13.28 -6.94 11.28
C CYS A 159 13.09 -7.65 12.62
N PHE A 160 11.86 -7.79 13.14
CA PHE A 160 11.63 -8.45 14.42
C PHE A 160 12.13 -9.89 14.44
N ASN A 161 12.94 -10.23 15.45
CA ASN A 161 13.54 -11.55 15.60
C ASN A 161 14.44 -11.98 14.41
N VAL A 162 15.02 -11.02 13.69
CA VAL A 162 16.00 -11.26 12.63
C VAL A 162 17.39 -10.86 13.15
N PHE A 163 18.22 -11.84 13.51
CA PHE A 163 19.52 -11.58 14.15
C PHE A 163 20.63 -11.19 13.17
N SER A 164 20.51 -11.62 11.92
CA SER A 164 21.46 -11.31 10.84
C SER A 164 20.80 -11.43 9.48
N GLN A 165 21.49 -10.98 8.43
CA GLN A 165 21.01 -11.16 7.05
C GLN A 165 20.92 -12.64 6.65
N ALA A 166 21.76 -13.51 7.21
CA ALA A 166 21.76 -14.94 6.94
C ALA A 166 20.74 -15.73 7.78
N SER A 167 19.96 -15.07 8.63
CA SER A 167 18.96 -15.73 9.49
C SER A 167 17.89 -16.39 8.64
N SER A 168 17.40 -17.57 9.05
CA SER A 168 16.23 -18.21 8.43
C SER A 168 14.97 -17.34 8.50
N GLU A 169 14.94 -16.43 9.47
CA GLU A 169 13.87 -15.46 9.71
C GLU A 169 14.01 -14.20 8.85
N ASN A 170 15.09 -14.04 8.06
CA ASN A 170 15.19 -12.98 7.05
C ASN A 170 14.26 -13.28 5.87
N TYR A 171 12.96 -13.10 6.08
CA TYR A 171 11.96 -13.27 5.03
C TYR A 171 11.95 -12.11 4.05
N PHE A 172 12.41 -10.92 4.42
CA PHE A 172 12.55 -9.81 3.46
C PHE A 172 13.38 -10.25 2.25
N GLY A 173 14.56 -10.86 2.46
CA GLY A 173 15.44 -11.31 1.38
C GLY A 173 14.79 -12.34 0.45
N MET A 174 13.81 -13.11 0.95
CA MET A 174 13.13 -14.18 0.21
C MET A 174 11.83 -13.73 -0.46
N TYR A 175 11.14 -12.73 0.11
CA TYR A 175 9.77 -12.36 -0.25
C TYR A 175 9.57 -10.93 -0.74
N SER A 176 10.52 -10.02 -0.53
CA SER A 176 10.46 -8.65 -1.05
C SER A 176 10.61 -8.60 -2.57
N ALA A 177 10.29 -7.45 -3.16
CA ALA A 177 10.44 -7.20 -4.59
C ALA A 177 11.92 -7.10 -5.00
N VAL A 178 12.74 -6.48 -4.15
CA VAL A 178 14.18 -6.31 -4.41
C VAL A 178 15.01 -7.51 -3.97
N GLY A 179 14.44 -8.39 -3.12
CA GLY A 179 15.12 -9.53 -2.54
C GLY A 179 16.26 -9.14 -1.59
N ASP A 180 17.19 -10.06 -1.35
CA ASP A 180 18.50 -9.77 -0.75
C ASP A 180 19.42 -9.11 -1.80
N SER A 181 18.96 -8.03 -2.43
CA SER A 181 19.88 -7.17 -3.16
C SER A 181 20.72 -6.43 -2.12
N SER A 182 21.93 -6.92 -1.88
CA SER A 182 23.04 -6.14 -1.35
C SER A 182 23.29 -4.95 -2.27
N GLY A 183 22.56 -3.86 -2.05
CA GLY A 183 22.74 -2.55 -2.68
C GLY A 183 23.11 -1.54 -1.62
#